data_AF-A0A5Q4FNY9-F1
#
_entry.id   AF-A0A5Q4FNY9-F1
#
_cell.length_a   1.000
_cell.length_b   1.000
_cell.length_c   1.000
_cell.angle_alpha   90.00
_cell.angle_beta   90.00
_cell.angle_gamma   90.00
#
_symmetry.space_group_name_H-M   'P 1'
#
loop_
_entity.id
_entity.type
_entity.pdbx_description
1 polymer ?
#
loop_
_entity_poly.entity_id
_entity_poly.type
_entity_poly.pdbx_seq_one_letter_code
_entity_poly.pdbx_strand_id
1 'polypeptide(L)'
;MLNKYLRFIVSILIAAVFLWLAVRDVSFHDLRLTMGKLTYFWLLPYLFVSLLSHYLRAERWKQLIEQDGIRTSRMTLFTGVMLGYMVNYAVPRLGEVSR
;
A
#
# COMPACT_ATOMS: atom_id res chain seq x y z
N MET A 1 11.57 -27.28 8.54
CA MET A 1 10.99 -26.01 9.05
C MET A 1 12.10 -24.98 9.13
N LEU A 2 12.14 -24.00 8.23
CA LEU A 2 13.14 -22.93 8.29
C LEU A 2 12.85 -22.06 9.52
N ASN A 3 13.84 -21.86 10.38
CA ASN A 3 13.66 -21.10 11.62
C ASN A 3 13.18 -19.67 11.29
N LYS A 4 12.19 -19.13 12.02
CA LYS A 4 11.52 -17.84 11.70
C LYS A 4 12.51 -16.70 11.44
N TYR A 5 13.60 -16.68 12.21
CA TYR A 5 14.70 -15.73 12.09
C TYR A 5 15.46 -15.86 10.76
N LEU A 6 15.70 -17.08 10.27
CA LEU A 6 16.42 -17.30 9.02
C LEU A 6 15.61 -16.79 7.83
N ARG A 7 14.28 -17.00 7.82
CA ARG A 7 13.41 -16.48 6.75
C ARG A 7 13.41 -14.95 6.74
N PHE A 8 13.41 -14.32 7.91
CA PHE A 8 13.47 -12.86 8.04
C PHE A 8 14.80 -12.29 7.53
N ILE A 9 15.92 -12.89 7.93
CA ILE A 9 17.27 -12.48 7.49
C ILE A 9 17.40 -12.63 5.97
N VAL A 10 16.94 -13.75 5.40
CA VAL A 10 16.97 -13.96 3.95
C VAL A 10 16.14 -12.90 3.22
N SER A 11 14.93 -12.59 3.70
CA SER A 11 14.08 -11.54 3.11
C SER A 11 14.74 -10.15 3.15
N ILE A 12 15.42 -9.79 4.26
CA ILE A 12 16.16 -8.53 4.37
C ILE A 12 17.33 -8.52 3.40
N LEU A 13 18.10 -9.61 3.33
CA LEU A 13 19.28 -9.69 2.46
C LEU A 13 18.87 -9.57 0.99
N ILE A 14 17.79 -10.23 0.59
CA ILE A 14 17.19 -10.08 -0.74
C ILE A 14 16.79 -8.62 -0.99
N ALA A 15 16.07 -7.97 -0.07
CA ALA A 15 15.66 -6.58 -0.22
C ALA A 15 16.87 -5.63 -0.35
N ALA A 16 17.92 -5.85 0.45
CA ALA A 16 19.16 -5.07 0.39
C ALA A 16 19.88 -5.22 -0.95
N VAL A 17 19.96 -6.45 -1.48
CA VAL A 17 20.55 -6.71 -2.81
C VAL A 17 19.78 -5.99 -3.91
N PHE A 18 18.44 -6.08 -3.90
CA PHE A 18 17.62 -5.41 -4.91
C PHE A 18 17.69 -3.87 -4.81
N LEU A 19 17.73 -3.33 -3.59
CA LEU A 19 17.92 -1.89 -3.38
C LEU A 19 19.30 -1.44 -3.89
N TRP A 20 20.35 -2.20 -3.60
CA TRP A 20 21.68 -1.91 -4.15
C TRP A 20 21.69 -1.96 -5.68
N LEU A 21 21.08 -2.99 -6.28
CA LEU A 21 20.96 -3.09 -7.75
C LEU A 21 20.17 -1.93 -8.36
N ALA A 22 19.13 -1.44 -7.68
CA ALA A 22 18.29 -0.35 -8.18
C ALA A 22 19.02 1.02 -8.14
N VAL A 23 19.93 1.21 -7.19
CA VAL A 23 20.57 2.52 -6.94
C VAL A 23 22.02 2.58 -7.44
N ARG A 24 22.72 1.45 -7.62
CA ARG A 24 24.16 1.43 -7.92
C ARG A 24 24.59 2.21 -9.17
N ASP A 25 23.71 2.30 -10.17
CA ASP A 25 23.98 2.94 -11.46
C ASP A 25 23.33 4.34 -11.58
N VAL A 26 22.75 4.85 -10.48
CA VAL A 26 21.96 6.08 -10.47
C VAL A 26 22.80 7.24 -9.96
N SER A 27 23.09 8.22 -10.81
CA SER A 27 23.79 9.43 -10.40
C SER A 27 22.81 10.42 -9.73
N PHE A 28 23.24 11.04 -8.63
CA PHE A 28 22.44 12.05 -7.93
C PHE A 28 22.09 13.26 -8.82
N HIS A 29 22.97 13.57 -9.78
CA HIS A 29 22.78 14.65 -10.74
C HIS A 29 21.63 14.33 -11.72
N ASP A 30 21.63 13.12 -12.28
CA ASP A 30 20.58 12.68 -13.22
C ASP A 30 19.24 12.54 -12.53
N LEU A 31 19.23 12.13 -11.26
CA LEU A 31 18.02 12.03 -10.45
C LEU A 31 17.37 13.40 -10.26
N ARG A 32 18.16 14.45 -10.00
CA ARG A 32 17.65 15.84 -9.86
C ARG A 32 17.12 16.39 -11.19
N LEU A 33 17.81 16.12 -12.30
CA LEU A 33 17.35 16.53 -13.63
C LEU A 33 16.04 15.83 -14.03
N THR A 34 15.91 14.55 -13.70
CA THR A 34 14.72 13.76 -14.03
C THR A 34 13.51 14.17 -13.21
N MET A 35 13.69 14.48 -11.92
CA MET A 35 12.61 14.99 -11.07
C MET A 35 12.00 16.30 -11.58
N GLY A 36 12.80 17.19 -12.18
CA GLY A 36 12.32 18.44 -12.78
C GLY A 36 11.49 18.25 -14.05
N LYS A 37 11.63 17.11 -14.74
CA LYS A 37 10.90 16.78 -15.98
C LYS A 37 9.67 15.91 -15.75
N LEU A 38 9.34 15.60 -14.50
CA LEU A 38 8.29 14.66 -14.17
C LEU A 38 6.91 15.24 -14.52
N THR A 39 6.16 14.58 -15.39
CA THR A 39 4.82 15.01 -15.77
C THR A 39 3.80 14.56 -14.73
N TYR A 40 3.28 15.50 -13.93
CA TYR A 40 2.25 15.25 -12.91
C TYR A 40 0.89 14.80 -13.48
N PHE A 41 0.70 14.86 -14.80
CA PHE A 41 -0.52 14.42 -15.48
C PHE A 41 -0.93 12.99 -15.09
N TRP A 42 0.04 12.07 -14.94
CA TRP A 42 -0.21 10.68 -14.56
C TRP A 42 -0.63 10.49 -13.10
N LEU A 43 -0.42 11.49 -12.25
CA LEU A 43 -0.86 11.44 -10.86
C LEU A 43 -2.38 11.39 -10.77
N LEU A 44 -3.08 12.11 -11.64
CA LEU A 44 -4.54 12.21 -11.63
C LEU A 44 -5.24 10.86 -11.92
N PRO A 45 -4.96 10.15 -13.03
CA PRO A 45 -5.57 8.83 -13.27
C PRO A 45 -5.12 7.81 -12.21
N TYR A 46 -3.88 7.90 -11.71
CA TYR A 46 -3.41 7.04 -10.61
C TYR A 46 -4.25 7.24 -9.34
N LEU A 47 -4.46 8.49 -8.92
CA LEU A 47 -5.27 8.82 -7.75
C LEU A 47 -6.71 8.35 -7.93
N PHE A 48 -7.31 8.59 -9.10
CA PHE A 48 -8.68 8.16 -9.40
C PHE A 48 -8.83 6.64 -9.31
N VAL A 49 -7.96 5.88 -9.98
CA VAL A 49 -7.99 4.40 -9.94
C VAL A 49 -7.72 3.88 -8.53
N SER A 50 -6.79 4.50 -7.79
CA SER A 50 -6.49 4.12 -6.42
C SER A 50 -7.69 4.33 -5.49
N LEU A 51 -8.32 5.51 -5.51
CA LEU A 51 -9.50 5.81 -4.71
C LEU A 51 -10.67 4.90 -5.09
N LEU A 52 -10.91 4.67 -6.38
CA LEU A 52 -11.93 3.75 -6.86
C LEU A 52 -11.67 2.32 -6.37
N SER A 53 -10.42 1.86 -6.40
CA SER A 53 -10.03 0.55 -5.88
C SER A 53 -10.36 0.39 -4.39
N HIS A 54 -10.10 1.41 -3.57
CA HIS A 54 -10.45 1.40 -2.15
C HIS A 54 -11.96 1.49 -1.91
N TYR A 55 -12.66 2.26 -2.74
CA TYR A 55 -14.12 2.37 -2.69
C TYR A 55 -14.80 1.04 -3.01
N LEU A 56 -14.39 0.37 -4.09
CA LEU A 56 -14.91 -0.96 -4.45
C LEU A 56 -14.62 -2.00 -3.37
N ARG A 57 -13.46 -1.91 -2.70
CA ARG A 57 -13.19 -2.74 -1.52
C ARG A 57 -14.19 -2.44 -0.40
N ALA A 58 -14.44 -1.18 -0.07
CA ALA A 58 -15.41 -0.82 0.96
C ALA A 58 -16.82 -1.35 0.65
N GLU A 59 -17.29 -1.24 -0.60
CA GLU A 59 -18.59 -1.80 -1.02
C GLU A 59 -18.60 -3.34 -0.94
N ARG A 60 -17.50 -4.03 -1.28
CA ARG A 60 -17.41 -5.49 -1.08
C ARG A 60 -17.53 -5.87 0.39
N TRP A 61 -16.86 -5.14 1.29
CA TRP A 61 -16.98 -5.36 2.74
C TRP A 61 -18.39 -5.06 3.24
N LYS A 62 -19.03 -4.03 2.70
CA LYS A 62 -20.42 -3.72 2.98
C LYS A 62 -21.35 -4.89 2.66
N GLN A 63 -21.22 -5.47 1.48
CA GLN A 63 -22.03 -6.63 1.06
C GLN A 63 -21.87 -7.81 2.01
N LEU A 64 -20.65 -8.06 2.50
CA LEU A 64 -20.38 -9.13 3.47
C LEU A 64 -21.05 -8.85 4.83
N ILE A 65 -20.95 -7.62 5.33
CA ILE A 65 -21.52 -7.24 6.63
C ILE A 65 -23.05 -7.15 6.58
N GLU A 66 -23.62 -6.69 5.46
CA GLU A 66 -25.08 -6.63 5.27
C GLU A 66 -25.70 -8.02 5.19
N GLN A 67 -24.95 -9.05 4.76
CA GLN A 67 -25.39 -10.45 4.82
C GLN A 67 -25.58 -10.94 6.26
N ASP A 68 -24.83 -10.39 7.22
CA ASP A 68 -24.93 -10.70 8.65
C ASP A 68 -25.99 -9.84 9.37
N GLY A 69 -26.80 -9.07 8.63
CA GLY A 69 -27.90 -8.27 9.17
C GLY A 69 -27.50 -6.91 9.76
N ILE A 70 -26.21 -6.54 9.70
CA ILE A 70 -25.69 -5.28 10.23
C ILE A 70 -25.73 -4.21 9.13
N ARG A 71 -26.44 -3.11 9.38
CA ARG A 71 -26.45 -1.95 8.47
C ARG A 71 -25.39 -0.93 8.87
N THR A 72 -24.28 -0.92 8.16
CA THR A 72 -23.22 0.10 8.29
C THR A 72 -23.28 1.13 7.17
N SER A 73 -23.03 2.40 7.50
CA SER A 73 -22.89 3.46 6.49
C SER A 73 -21.69 3.20 5.58
N ARG A 74 -21.87 3.42 4.27
CA ARG A 74 -20.79 3.29 3.26
C ARG A 74 -19.59 4.14 3.63
N MET A 75 -19.82 5.34 4.18
CA MET A 75 -18.74 6.27 4.47
C MET A 75 -17.92 5.84 5.68
N THR A 76 -18.56 5.21 6.67
CA THR A 76 -17.86 4.59 7.82
C THR A 76 -16.97 3.44 7.35
N LEU A 77 -17.49 2.56 6.49
CA LEU A 77 -16.74 1.46 5.90
C LEU A 77 -15.56 1.92 5.05
N PHE A 78 -15.80 2.91 4.19
CA PHE A 78 -14.75 3.50 3.36
C PHE A 78 -13.64 4.13 4.19
N THR A 79 -14.01 4.89 5.22
CA THR A 79 -13.04 5.50 6.16
C THR A 79 -12.26 4.43 6.91
N GLY A 80 -12.91 3.36 7.38
CA GLY A 80 -12.25 2.24 8.05
C GLY A 80 -11.26 1.51 7.14
N VAL A 81 -11.63 1.28 5.87
CA VAL A 81 -10.72 0.72 4.87
C VAL A 81 -9.52 1.66 4.67
N MET A 82 -9.74 2.95 4.46
CA MET A 82 -8.65 3.93 4.28
C MET A 82 -7.70 3.98 5.48
N LEU A 83 -8.24 3.99 6.70
CA LEU A 83 -7.45 3.97 7.93
C LEU A 83 -6.62 2.69 8.03
N GLY A 84 -7.21 1.53 7.76
CA GLY A 84 -6.49 0.25 7.78
C GLY A 84 -5.34 0.20 6.77
N TYR A 85 -5.52 0.77 5.57
CA TYR A 85 -4.42 0.90 4.60
C TYR A 85 -3.36 1.90 5.07
N MET A 86 -3.76 3.04 5.64
CA MET A 86 -2.83 4.02 6.19
C MET A 86 -1.95 3.41 7.29
N VAL A 87 -2.54 2.66 8.21
CA VAL A 87 -1.83 1.95 9.29
C VAL A 87 -0.88 0.89 8.71
N ASN A 88 -1.29 0.17 7.67
CA ASN A 88 -0.43 -0.80 6.98
C ASN A 88 0.81 -0.17 6.32
N TYR A 89 0.79 1.12 5.98
CA TYR A 89 1.99 1.83 5.51
C TYR A 89 2.98 2.15 6.62
N ALA A 90 2.50 2.42 7.84
CA ALA A 90 3.37 2.69 8.98
C ALA A 90 4.06 1.41 9.48
N VAL A 91 3.29 0.32 9.63
CA VAL A 91 3.83 -0.99 10.03
C VAL A 91 3.13 -2.09 9.22
N PRO A 92 3.90 -2.99 8.60
CA PRO A 92 3.32 -4.06 7.80
C PRO A 92 2.39 -4.93 8.66
N ARG A 93 1.14 -5.07 8.19
CA ARG A 93 0.07 -5.89 8.79
C ARG A 93 -0.56 -5.35 10.08
N LEU A 94 -0.25 -4.13 10.51
CA LEU A 94 -0.98 -3.52 11.64
C LEU A 94 -2.44 -3.20 11.32
N GLY A 95 -2.82 -3.12 10.03
CA GLY A 95 -4.21 -2.95 9.64
C GLY A 95 -5.11 -4.13 10.02
N GLU A 96 -4.54 -5.27 10.42
CA GLU A 96 -5.29 -6.40 11.01
C GLU A 96 -5.68 -6.14 12.47
N VAL A 97 -4.92 -5.31 13.19
CA VAL A 97 -5.18 -4.95 14.61
C VAL A 97 -6.18 -3.79 14.71
N SER A 98 -6.26 -2.95 13.68
CA SER A 98 -7.15 -1.78 13.64
C SER A 98 -8.53 -2.04 13.03
N ARG A 99 -8.89 -3.31 12.76
CA ARG A 99 -10.09 -3.70 12.03
C ARG A 99 -11.26 -4.05 12.94
#